data_AF-A0A061R572-F1
#
_entry.id   AF-A0A061R572-F1
#
_cell.length_a   1.000
_cell.length_b   1.000
_cell.length_c   1.000
_cell.angle_alpha   90.00
_cell.angle_beta   90.00
_cell.angle_gamma   90.00
#
_symmetry.space_group_name_H-M   'P 1'
#
loop_
_entity.id
_entity.type
_entity.pdbx_description
1 polymer ?
#
loop_
_entity_poly.entity_id
_entity_poly.type
_entity_poly.pdbx_seq_one_letter_code
_entity_poly.pdbx_strand_id
1 'polypeptide(L)'
;LLCRSLNLYEEGAGQGHEADWATAMHNYSVLLRKSDKWEAAEPICRAVIEMRQKILGPTHSQVGEAKSILAGILLKKGGNLDETETLYRDAVRLMSKLPPTQDLAFAFRGLARILKMKISWEESETMYSACLSTLETVGFKRSHPFVQVTLHEMAGLLSQRMEIDNSLMKNKRLTRYKVQSNTIIWKETEATTEDSKHKTFGSKIQA
;
A
#
# COMPACT_ATOMS: atom_id res chain seq x y z
N LEU A 1 -4.72 -31.09 8.20
CA LEU A 1 -4.66 -31.41 6.75
C LEU A 1 -3.40 -30.86 6.09
N LEU A 2 -3.03 -29.58 6.27
CA LEU A 2 -1.80 -29.01 5.70
C LEU A 2 -0.49 -29.68 6.18
N CYS A 3 -0.32 -29.89 7.49
CA CYS A 3 0.83 -30.63 8.03
C CYS A 3 0.86 -32.10 7.56
N ARG A 4 -0.32 -32.68 7.30
CA ARG A 4 -0.44 -34.04 6.77
C ARG A 4 -0.13 -34.08 5.28
N SER A 5 -0.52 -33.06 4.49
CA SER A 5 -0.14 -32.96 3.09
C SER A 5 1.34 -32.61 2.93
N LEU A 6 1.91 -31.77 3.79
CA LEU A 6 3.35 -31.49 3.84
C LEU A 6 4.15 -32.74 4.23
N ASN A 7 3.75 -33.47 5.29
CA ASN A 7 4.40 -34.74 5.65
C ASN A 7 4.28 -35.79 4.54
N LEU A 8 3.09 -35.97 3.94
CA LEU A 8 2.92 -36.92 2.83
C LEU A 8 3.74 -36.51 1.60
N TYR A 9 3.99 -35.22 1.44
CA TYR A 9 4.85 -34.69 0.39
C TYR A 9 6.34 -34.97 0.68
N GLU A 10 6.79 -34.72 1.90
CA GLU A 10 8.15 -35.02 2.36
C GLU A 10 8.45 -36.52 2.37
N GLU A 11 7.44 -37.36 2.62
CA GLU A 11 7.56 -38.83 2.62
C GLU A 11 7.51 -39.45 1.20
N GLY A 12 6.89 -38.77 0.22
CA GLY A 12 6.59 -39.36 -1.10
C GLY A 12 7.32 -38.74 -2.30
N ALA A 13 7.76 -37.49 -2.22
CA ALA A 13 8.40 -36.81 -3.34
C ALA A 13 9.92 -37.02 -3.30
N GLY A 14 10.44 -37.78 -4.26
CA GLY A 14 11.84 -37.61 -4.68
C GLY A 14 12.10 -36.14 -5.02
N GLN A 15 13.31 -35.66 -4.75
CA GLN A 15 13.75 -34.30 -5.08
C GLN A 15 13.43 -34.00 -6.56
N GLY A 16 12.43 -33.15 -6.83
CA GLY A 16 12.03 -32.80 -8.19
C GLY A 16 10.66 -32.16 -8.36
N HIS A 17 9.66 -32.54 -7.55
CA HIS A 17 8.29 -32.03 -7.72
C HIS A 17 7.94 -30.80 -6.85
N GLU A 18 8.78 -30.42 -5.88
CA GLU A 18 8.48 -29.36 -4.88
C GLU A 18 7.95 -28.05 -5.52
N ALA A 19 8.45 -27.70 -6.72
CA ALA A 19 8.00 -26.52 -7.46
C ALA A 19 6.55 -26.63 -7.99
N ASP A 20 6.16 -27.80 -8.49
CA ASP A 20 4.80 -28.07 -8.99
C ASP A 20 3.80 -27.99 -7.83
N TRP A 21 4.18 -28.54 -6.68
CA TRP A 21 3.37 -28.49 -5.47
C TRP A 21 3.23 -27.08 -4.91
N ALA A 22 4.31 -26.30 -4.87
CA ALA A 22 4.26 -24.90 -4.49
C ALA A 22 3.33 -24.09 -5.40
N THR A 23 3.30 -24.42 -6.69
CA THR A 23 2.40 -23.82 -7.68
C THR A 23 0.94 -24.23 -7.44
N ALA A 24 0.68 -25.51 -7.20
CA ALA A 24 -0.67 -26.01 -6.90
C ALA A 24 -1.23 -25.39 -5.62
N MET A 25 -0.45 -25.33 -4.54
CA MET A 25 -0.86 -24.72 -3.27
C MET A 25 -1.07 -23.21 -3.39
N HIS A 26 -0.25 -22.53 -4.19
CA HIS A 26 -0.46 -21.12 -4.51
C HIS A 26 -1.80 -20.88 -5.22
N ASN A 27 -2.10 -21.67 -6.25
CA ASN A 27 -3.37 -21.55 -6.97
C ASN A 27 -4.56 -21.86 -6.06
N TYR A 28 -4.41 -22.84 -5.17
CA TYR A 28 -5.45 -23.17 -4.20
C TYR A 28 -5.67 -22.07 -3.17
N SER A 29 -4.62 -21.42 -2.65
CA SER A 29 -4.77 -20.27 -1.74
C SER A 29 -5.46 -19.09 -2.44
N VAL A 30 -5.14 -18.84 -3.72
CA VAL A 30 -5.81 -17.82 -4.54
C VAL A 30 -7.30 -18.15 -4.73
N LEU A 31 -7.65 -19.42 -4.97
CA LEU A 31 -9.05 -19.85 -5.11
C LEU A 31 -9.83 -19.65 -3.80
N LEU A 32 -9.26 -20.05 -2.67
CA LEU A 32 -9.86 -19.84 -1.35
C LEU A 32 -10.06 -18.35 -1.07
N ARG A 33 -9.06 -17.52 -1.39
CA ARG A 33 -9.14 -16.07 -1.31
C ARG A 33 -10.28 -15.49 -2.14
N LYS A 34 -10.45 -15.95 -3.38
CA LYS A 34 -11.56 -15.52 -4.25
C LYS A 34 -12.93 -16.01 -3.78
N SER A 35 -12.97 -17.03 -2.93
CA SER A 35 -14.19 -17.59 -2.33
C SER A 35 -14.43 -17.06 -0.91
N ASP A 36 -13.76 -15.97 -0.52
CA ASP A 36 -13.82 -15.35 0.81
C ASP A 36 -13.47 -16.30 1.99
N LYS A 37 -12.74 -17.38 1.73
CA LYS A 37 -12.27 -18.35 2.74
C LYS A 37 -10.90 -17.98 3.28
N TRP A 38 -10.80 -16.81 3.92
CA TRP A 38 -9.52 -16.19 4.32
C TRP A 38 -8.77 -17.01 5.37
N GLU A 39 -9.50 -17.58 6.33
CA GLU A 39 -8.96 -18.39 7.45
C GLU A 39 -8.27 -19.65 6.94
N ALA A 40 -8.83 -20.26 5.88
CA ALA A 40 -8.23 -21.41 5.23
C ALA A 40 -7.06 -21.01 4.31
N ALA A 41 -7.18 -19.87 3.62
CA ALA A 41 -6.18 -19.41 2.65
C ALA A 41 -4.85 -19.00 3.29
N GLU A 42 -4.90 -18.34 4.46
CA GLU A 42 -3.73 -17.81 5.14
C GLU A 42 -2.62 -18.86 5.41
N PRO A 43 -2.89 -19.97 6.13
CA PRO A 43 -1.84 -20.95 6.43
C PRO A 43 -1.25 -21.60 5.17
N ILE A 44 -2.07 -21.80 4.12
CA ILE A 44 -1.59 -22.30 2.83
C ILE A 44 -0.64 -21.29 2.19
N CYS A 45 -1.01 -20.00 2.20
CA CYS A 45 -0.18 -18.96 1.61
C CYS A 45 1.15 -18.78 2.34
N ARG A 46 1.18 -18.91 3.67
CA ARG A 46 2.42 -18.91 4.46
C ARG A 46 3.34 -20.08 4.09
N ALA A 47 2.80 -21.30 4.00
CA ALA A 47 3.56 -22.47 3.54
C ALA A 47 4.10 -22.31 2.11
N VAL A 48 3.32 -21.70 1.21
CA VAL A 48 3.77 -21.37 -0.16
C VAL A 48 4.97 -20.43 -0.17
N ILE A 49 4.99 -19.42 0.71
CA ILE A 49 6.13 -18.51 0.85
C ILE A 49 7.37 -19.29 1.28
N GLU A 50 7.27 -20.11 2.31
CA GLU A 50 8.40 -20.91 2.84
C GLU A 50 8.96 -21.86 1.78
N MET A 51 8.11 -22.61 1.08
CA MET A 51 8.55 -23.50 0.01
C MET A 51 9.21 -22.73 -1.14
N ARG A 52 8.61 -21.62 -1.61
CA ARG A 52 9.20 -20.82 -2.69
C ARG A 52 10.54 -20.22 -2.28
N GLN A 53 10.70 -19.82 -1.02
CA GLN A 53 11.99 -19.37 -0.49
C GLN A 53 13.05 -20.47 -0.50
N LYS A 54 12.68 -21.71 -0.13
CA LYS A 54 13.57 -22.88 -0.16
C LYS A 54 13.99 -23.25 -1.58
N ILE A 55 13.04 -23.27 -2.53
CA ILE A 55 13.25 -23.74 -3.90
C ILE A 55 13.94 -22.69 -4.77
N LEU A 56 13.51 -21.43 -4.68
CA LEU A 56 13.90 -20.35 -5.62
C LEU A 56 14.80 -19.30 -4.98
N GLY A 57 14.96 -19.32 -3.66
CA GLY A 57 15.64 -18.31 -2.88
C GLY A 57 14.72 -17.16 -2.44
N PRO A 58 15.09 -16.42 -1.37
CA PRO A 58 14.23 -15.42 -0.74
C PRO A 58 14.00 -14.15 -1.55
N THR A 59 14.76 -13.95 -2.63
CA THR A 59 14.73 -12.75 -3.47
C THR A 59 13.97 -12.94 -4.79
N HIS A 60 13.38 -14.11 -5.02
CA HIS A 60 12.67 -14.45 -6.25
C HIS A 60 11.30 -13.74 -6.34
N SER A 61 10.89 -13.35 -7.55
CA SER A 61 9.62 -12.62 -7.79
C SER A 61 8.38 -13.40 -7.32
N GLN A 62 8.35 -14.72 -7.53
CA GLN A 62 7.28 -15.60 -7.05
C GLN A 62 7.14 -15.61 -5.52
N VAL A 63 8.20 -15.32 -4.75
CA VAL A 63 8.08 -15.10 -3.30
C VAL A 63 7.31 -13.80 -3.05
N GLY A 64 7.60 -12.76 -3.83
CA GLY A 64 6.86 -11.49 -3.80
C GLY A 64 5.37 -11.65 -4.12
N GLU A 65 5.03 -12.41 -5.16
CA GLU A 65 3.63 -12.69 -5.51
C GLU A 65 2.87 -13.34 -4.34
N ALA A 66 3.46 -14.36 -3.72
CA ALA A 66 2.86 -15.05 -2.58
C ALA A 66 2.73 -14.12 -1.36
N LYS A 67 3.72 -13.25 -1.11
CA LYS A 67 3.64 -12.22 -0.06
C LYS A 67 2.51 -11.21 -0.31
N SER A 68 2.32 -10.76 -1.55
CA SER A 68 1.22 -9.86 -1.94
C SER A 68 -0.15 -10.50 -1.67
N ILE A 69 -0.31 -11.79 -1.99
CA ILE A 69 -1.54 -12.53 -1.70
C ILE A 69 -1.79 -12.65 -0.19
N LEU A 70 -0.76 -13.00 0.59
CA LEU A 70 -0.87 -13.07 2.05
C LEU A 70 -1.27 -11.71 2.63
N ALA A 71 -0.65 -10.63 2.19
CA ALA A 71 -1.01 -9.27 2.62
C ALA A 71 -2.47 -8.94 2.30
N GLY A 72 -2.96 -9.33 1.12
CA GLY A 72 -4.37 -9.19 0.74
C GLY A 72 -5.32 -9.99 1.64
N ILE A 73 -4.93 -11.19 2.06
CA ILE A 73 -5.67 -12.03 3.00
C ILE A 73 -5.71 -11.37 4.39
N LEU A 74 -4.56 -10.95 4.92
CA LEU A 74 -4.46 -10.31 6.23
C LEU A 74 -5.27 -9.01 6.30
N LEU A 75 -5.20 -8.17 5.27
CA LEU A 75 -5.99 -6.95 5.19
C LEU A 75 -7.51 -7.23 5.27
N LYS A 76 -7.98 -8.30 4.63
CA LYS A 76 -9.40 -8.66 4.63
C LYS A 76 -9.88 -9.24 5.96
N LYS A 77 -9.00 -9.92 6.69
CA LYS A 77 -9.27 -10.45 8.03
C LYS A 77 -9.20 -9.40 9.14
N GLY A 78 -8.80 -8.17 8.84
CA GLY A 78 -8.50 -7.17 9.86
C GLY A 78 -7.24 -7.53 10.67
N GLY A 79 -6.28 -8.20 10.03
CA GLY A 79 -4.99 -8.53 10.62
C GLY A 79 -4.10 -7.31 10.89
N ASN A 80 -2.91 -7.55 11.44
CA ASN A 80 -1.97 -6.50 11.78
C ASN A 80 -1.56 -5.68 10.55
N LEU A 81 -1.81 -4.36 10.59
CA LEU A 81 -1.50 -3.44 9.50
C LEU A 81 0.01 -3.34 9.23
N ASP A 82 0.86 -3.46 10.25
CA ASP A 82 2.32 -3.35 10.12
C ASP A 82 2.92 -4.60 9.45
N GLU A 83 2.42 -5.79 9.79
CA GLU A 83 2.78 -7.03 9.08
C GLU A 83 2.34 -6.93 7.61
N THR A 84 1.09 -6.49 7.39
CA THR A 84 0.52 -6.34 6.06
C THR A 84 1.31 -5.35 5.19
N GLU A 85 1.69 -4.20 5.76
CA GLU A 85 2.54 -3.21 5.08
C GLU A 85 3.88 -3.82 4.69
N THR A 86 4.54 -4.50 5.63
CA THR A 86 5.84 -5.13 5.42
C THR A 86 5.78 -6.15 4.28
N LEU A 87 4.74 -6.98 4.25
CA LEU A 87 4.52 -7.96 3.19
C LEU A 87 4.31 -7.30 1.82
N TYR A 88 3.52 -6.22 1.74
CA TYR A 88 3.33 -5.50 0.49
C TYR A 88 4.60 -4.79 0.02
N ARG A 89 5.36 -4.13 0.93
CA ARG A 89 6.65 -3.49 0.59
C ARG A 89 7.65 -4.51 0.08
N ASP A 90 7.75 -5.66 0.74
CA ASP A 90 8.58 -6.77 0.27
C ASP A 90 8.13 -7.28 -1.11
N ALA A 91 6.83 -7.48 -1.31
CA ALA A 91 6.28 -7.92 -2.59
C ALA A 91 6.64 -6.94 -3.72
N VAL A 92 6.37 -5.65 -3.52
CA VAL A 92 6.73 -4.59 -4.47
C VAL A 92 8.24 -4.62 -4.77
N ARG A 93 9.10 -4.70 -3.74
CA ARG A 93 10.56 -4.74 -3.92
C ARG A 93 11.03 -5.93 -4.74
N LEU A 94 10.46 -7.12 -4.50
CA LEU A 94 10.85 -8.34 -5.21
C LEU A 94 10.34 -8.35 -6.65
N MET A 95 9.12 -7.90 -6.87
CA MET A 95 8.47 -7.94 -8.18
C MET A 95 8.92 -6.80 -9.11
N SER A 96 9.32 -5.65 -8.57
CA SER A 96 9.84 -4.51 -9.36
C SER A 96 11.19 -4.77 -10.03
N LYS A 97 11.84 -5.91 -9.74
CA LYS A 97 13.09 -6.32 -10.40
C LYS A 97 12.87 -6.88 -11.81
N LEU A 98 11.62 -7.23 -12.14
CA LEU A 98 11.22 -7.78 -13.42
C LEU A 98 10.33 -6.78 -14.16
N PRO A 99 10.07 -6.98 -15.47
CA PRO A 99 9.12 -6.18 -16.19
C PRO A 99 7.76 -6.08 -15.48
N PRO A 100 7.05 -4.95 -15.59
CA PRO A 100 5.82 -4.74 -14.84
C PRO A 100 4.76 -5.79 -15.15
N THR A 101 4.08 -6.29 -14.12
CA THR A 101 3.01 -7.28 -14.22
C THR A 101 1.73 -6.78 -13.57
N GLN A 102 0.61 -7.43 -13.89
CA GLN A 102 -0.66 -7.17 -13.24
C GLN A 102 -0.57 -7.37 -11.71
N ASP A 103 0.14 -8.39 -11.26
CA ASP A 103 0.29 -8.67 -9.83
C ASP A 103 1.10 -7.59 -9.11
N LEU A 104 2.08 -6.97 -9.81
CA LEU A 104 2.82 -5.83 -9.27
C LEU A 104 1.88 -4.62 -9.08
N ALA A 105 1.00 -4.34 -10.06
CA ALA A 105 -0.01 -3.30 -9.89
C ALA A 105 -0.94 -3.59 -8.69
N PHE A 106 -1.30 -4.86 -8.48
CA PHE A 106 -2.13 -5.24 -7.33
C PHE A 106 -1.41 -5.02 -6.00
N ALA A 107 -0.11 -5.32 -5.93
CA ALA A 107 0.71 -5.06 -4.76
C ALA A 107 0.83 -3.55 -4.47
N PHE A 108 1.05 -2.71 -5.49
CA PHE A 108 1.07 -1.25 -5.33
C PHE A 108 -0.24 -0.71 -4.77
N ARG A 109 -1.38 -1.14 -5.33
CA ARG A 109 -2.70 -0.71 -4.83
C ARG A 109 -2.94 -1.17 -3.40
N GLY A 110 -2.55 -2.41 -3.08
CA GLY A 110 -2.63 -2.94 -1.72
C GLY A 110 -1.84 -2.10 -0.71
N LEU A 111 -0.59 -1.78 -1.05
CA LEU A 111 0.26 -0.91 -0.24
C LEU A 111 -0.33 0.50 -0.09
N ALA A 112 -0.84 1.08 -1.18
CA ALA A 112 -1.47 2.39 -1.17
C ALA A 112 -2.65 2.46 -0.19
N ARG A 113 -3.47 1.40 -0.12
CA ARG A 113 -4.59 1.31 0.83
C ARG A 113 -4.12 1.27 2.29
N ILE A 114 -3.06 0.51 2.60
CA ILE A 114 -2.50 0.47 3.95
C ILE A 114 -1.94 1.84 4.35
N LEU A 115 -1.17 2.47 3.46
CA LEU A 115 -0.60 3.79 3.70
C LEU A 115 -1.68 4.86 3.91
N LYS A 116 -2.79 4.78 3.15
CA LYS A 116 -3.96 5.63 3.37
C LYS A 116 -4.55 5.43 4.77
N MET A 117 -4.71 4.18 5.21
CA MET A 117 -5.22 3.87 6.56
C MET A 117 -4.29 4.36 7.67
N LYS A 118 -2.98 4.42 7.40
CA LYS A 118 -1.97 4.98 8.30
C LYS A 118 -1.74 6.49 8.14
N ILE A 119 -2.57 7.19 7.34
CA ILE A 119 -2.51 8.65 7.15
C ILE A 119 -1.20 9.09 6.45
N SER A 120 -0.51 8.17 5.78
CA SER A 120 0.68 8.45 4.95
C SER A 120 0.24 8.85 3.53
N TRP A 121 -0.36 10.04 3.40
CA TRP A 121 -1.04 10.49 2.18
C TRP A 121 -0.12 10.53 0.95
N GLU A 122 1.06 11.12 1.08
CA GLU A 122 2.01 11.30 -0.02
C GLU A 122 2.55 9.97 -0.56
N GLU A 123 2.91 9.05 0.35
CA GLU A 123 3.34 7.70 -0.06
C GLU A 123 2.19 6.92 -0.67
N SER A 124 0.97 7.03 -0.12
CA SER A 124 -0.22 6.39 -0.69
C SER A 124 -0.49 6.87 -2.12
N GLU A 125 -0.41 8.17 -2.37
CA GLU A 125 -0.57 8.77 -3.70
C GLU A 125 0.48 8.27 -4.69
N THR A 126 1.74 8.17 -4.23
CA THR A 126 2.85 7.62 -5.02
C THR A 126 2.56 6.17 -5.41
N MET A 127 2.07 5.35 -4.48
CA MET A 127 1.74 3.94 -4.74
C MET A 127 0.53 3.78 -5.67
N TYR A 128 -0.52 4.60 -5.55
CA TYR A 128 -1.63 4.59 -6.51
C TYR A 128 -1.18 5.01 -7.92
N SER A 129 -0.31 6.02 -8.01
CA SER A 129 0.25 6.46 -9.30
C SER A 129 1.09 5.36 -9.95
N ALA A 130 1.94 4.68 -9.16
CA ALA A 130 2.71 3.53 -9.62
C ALA A 130 1.81 2.36 -10.07
N CYS A 131 0.71 2.10 -9.37
CA CYS A 131 -0.29 1.12 -9.78
C CYS A 131 -0.88 1.46 -11.16
N LEU A 132 -1.35 2.69 -11.37
CA LEU A 132 -1.97 3.13 -12.62
C LEU A 132 -1.00 3.08 -13.79
N SER A 133 0.24 3.57 -13.59
CA SER A 133 1.30 3.49 -14.59
C SER A 133 1.63 2.04 -14.94
N THR A 134 1.72 1.15 -13.95
CA THR A 134 1.93 -0.29 -14.18
C THR A 134 0.80 -0.89 -15.01
N LEU A 135 -0.46 -0.61 -14.67
CA LEU A 135 -1.62 -1.11 -15.43
C LEU A 135 -1.61 -0.62 -16.89
N GLU A 136 -1.26 0.64 -17.12
CA GLU A 136 -1.10 1.19 -18.46
C GLU A 136 -0.01 0.45 -19.24
N THR A 137 1.16 0.22 -18.65
CA THR A 137 2.25 -0.53 -19.32
C THR A 137 1.88 -1.98 -19.65
N VAL A 138 1.08 -2.63 -18.80
CA VAL A 138 0.55 -3.99 -19.02
C VAL A 138 -0.57 -4.01 -20.08
N GLY A 139 -1.05 -2.85 -20.53
CA GLY A 139 -2.04 -2.71 -21.60
C GLY A 139 -3.49 -2.66 -21.12
N PHE A 140 -3.73 -2.39 -19.84
CA PHE A 140 -5.09 -2.20 -19.33
C PHE A 140 -5.67 -0.88 -19.83
N LYS A 141 -6.82 -0.95 -20.50
CA LYS A 141 -7.55 0.26 -20.92
C LYS A 141 -8.07 1.01 -19.71
N ARG A 142 -8.21 2.33 -19.83
CA ARG A 142 -8.82 3.18 -18.79
C ARG A 142 -10.21 2.70 -18.37
N SER A 143 -11.00 2.11 -19.28
CA SER A 143 -12.33 1.56 -19.00
C SER A 143 -12.32 0.26 -18.17
N HIS A 144 -11.15 -0.37 -17.95
CA HIS A 144 -11.08 -1.62 -17.20
C HIS A 144 -11.55 -1.40 -15.75
N PRO A 145 -12.43 -2.25 -15.19
CA PRO A 145 -12.98 -2.07 -13.85
C PRO A 145 -11.91 -1.87 -12.77
N PHE A 146 -10.81 -2.62 -12.85
CA PHE A 146 -9.70 -2.46 -11.91
C PHE A 146 -9.03 -1.07 -11.98
N VAL A 147 -8.86 -0.50 -13.18
CA VAL A 147 -8.30 0.86 -13.34
C VAL A 147 -9.27 1.89 -12.77
N GLN A 148 -10.57 1.73 -13.03
CA GLN A 148 -11.62 2.62 -12.51
C GLN A 148 -11.68 2.61 -10.99
N VAL A 149 -11.58 1.43 -10.36
CA VAL A 149 -11.56 1.32 -8.91
C VAL A 149 -10.30 1.98 -8.32
N THR A 150 -9.12 1.79 -8.92
CA THR A 150 -7.90 2.46 -8.47
C THR A 150 -8.00 3.99 -8.57
N LEU A 151 -8.53 4.51 -9.68
CA LEU A 151 -8.77 5.95 -9.87
C LEU A 151 -9.75 6.50 -8.82
N HIS A 152 -10.82 5.78 -8.53
CA HIS A 152 -11.78 6.17 -7.51
C HIS A 152 -11.15 6.22 -6.11
N GLU A 153 -10.34 5.22 -5.75
CA GLU A 153 -9.65 5.19 -4.47
C GLU A 153 -8.62 6.31 -4.32
N MET A 154 -7.89 6.62 -5.39
CA MET A 154 -6.95 7.75 -5.44
C MET A 154 -7.68 9.09 -5.35
N ALA A 155 -8.81 9.27 -6.04
CA ALA A 155 -9.63 10.48 -5.90
C ALA A 155 -10.10 10.66 -4.45
N GLY A 156 -10.58 9.60 -3.81
CA GLY A 156 -10.97 9.63 -2.40
C GLY A 156 -9.81 9.89 -1.43
N LEU A 157 -8.56 9.56 -1.79
CA LEU A 157 -7.36 9.95 -1.03
C LEU A 157 -7.13 11.47 -1.12
N LEU A 158 -7.16 12.01 -2.34
CA LEU A 158 -6.92 13.43 -2.60
C LEU A 158 -7.98 14.33 -1.95
N SER A 159 -9.25 13.92 -1.99
CA SER A 159 -10.33 14.65 -1.31
C SER A 159 -10.11 14.72 0.21
N GLN A 160 -9.75 13.60 0.86
CA GLN A 160 -9.47 13.57 2.30
C GLN A 160 -8.28 14.46 2.67
N ARG A 161 -7.19 14.42 1.88
CA ARG A 161 -6.03 15.29 2.09
C ARG A 161 -6.41 16.77 2.01
N MET A 162 -7.19 17.15 0.99
CA MET A 162 -7.65 18.53 0.81
C MET A 162 -8.56 19.00 1.96
N GLU A 163 -9.43 18.13 2.48
CA GLU A 163 -10.28 18.44 3.63
C GLU A 163 -9.46 18.70 4.90
N ILE A 164 -8.44 17.90 5.16
CA ILE A 164 -7.52 18.08 6.30
C ILE A 164 -6.75 19.39 6.14
N ASP A 165 -6.19 19.66 4.96
CA ASP A 165 -5.48 20.90 4.66
C ASP A 165 -6.38 22.13 4.89
N ASN A 166 -7.61 22.09 4.41
CA ASN A 166 -8.59 23.16 4.61
C ASN A 166 -8.99 23.33 6.09
N SER A 167 -9.11 22.24 6.84
CA SER A 167 -9.39 22.26 8.27
C SER A 167 -8.25 22.90 9.06
N LEU A 168 -7.00 22.51 8.78
CA LEU A 168 -5.80 23.08 9.39
C LEU A 168 -5.68 24.58 9.10
N MET A 169 -5.96 24.98 7.86
CA MET A 169 -5.98 26.38 7.43
C MET A 169 -6.99 27.21 8.22
N LYS A 170 -8.22 26.71 8.38
CA LYS A 170 -9.28 27.38 9.15
C LYS A 170 -8.96 27.46 10.65
N ASN A 171 -8.39 26.39 11.22
CA ASN A 171 -8.16 26.31 12.66
C ASN A 171 -6.98 27.17 13.13
N LYS A 172 -5.90 27.25 12.33
CA LYS A 172 -4.67 27.96 12.72
C LYS A 172 -4.50 29.37 12.12
N ARG A 173 -5.52 29.93 11.45
CA ARG A 173 -5.37 31.15 10.61
C ARG A 173 -4.10 31.07 9.73
N LEU A 174 -3.81 29.90 9.19
CA LEU A 174 -2.65 29.70 8.31
C LEU A 174 -2.99 30.24 6.92
N THR A 175 -1.99 30.74 6.19
CA THR A 175 -2.11 30.94 4.74
C THR A 175 -1.18 29.97 4.01
N ARG A 176 -1.64 29.43 2.88
CA ARG A 176 -0.88 28.49 2.06
C ARG A 176 0.26 29.24 1.39
N TYR A 177 1.50 28.85 1.65
CA TYR A 177 2.66 29.43 0.97
C TYR A 177 3.23 28.43 -0.05
N LYS A 178 3.24 28.86 -1.32
CA LYS A 178 3.87 28.30 -2.53
C LYS A 178 4.15 26.78 -2.58
N VAL A 179 3.55 26.10 -3.57
CA VAL A 179 3.94 24.75 -3.98
C VAL A 179 5.25 24.85 -4.79
N GLN A 180 6.37 24.50 -4.19
CA GLN A 180 7.56 24.08 -4.94
C GLN A 180 7.81 22.62 -4.58
N SER A 181 7.77 21.75 -5.61
CA SER A 181 8.16 20.34 -5.51
C SER A 181 7.32 19.49 -4.54
N ASN A 182 6.02 19.33 -4.82
CA ASN A 182 5.08 18.43 -4.13
C ASN A 182 4.99 18.54 -2.58
N THR A 183 5.60 19.56 -1.99
CA THR A 183 5.59 19.82 -0.55
C THR A 183 4.77 21.09 -0.29
N ILE A 184 3.76 20.99 0.56
CA ILE A 184 2.94 22.12 0.99
C ILE A 184 3.52 22.66 2.29
N ILE A 185 3.97 23.91 2.29
CA ILE A 185 4.51 24.59 3.49
C ILE A 185 3.49 25.64 3.94
N TRP A 186 3.16 25.62 5.23
CA TRP A 186 2.18 26.53 5.84
C TRP A 186 2.88 27.63 6.61
N LYS A 187 2.35 28.87 6.55
CA LYS A 187 2.82 29.99 7.37
C LYS A 187 1.69 30.50 8.26
N GLU A 188 1.95 30.64 9.55
CA GLU A 188 1.03 31.29 10.51
C GLU A 188 0.89 32.76 10.12
N THR A 189 -0.35 33.22 9.94
CA THR A 189 -0.62 34.64 9.86
C THR A 189 -0.92 35.13 11.26
N GLU A 190 -0.05 35.98 11.79
CA GLU A 190 -0.35 36.73 13.00
C GLU A 190 -1.62 37.54 12.73
N ALA A 191 -2.61 37.34 13.59
CA ALA A 191 -3.82 38.12 13.58
C ALA A 191 -3.45 39.58 13.84
N THR A 192 -3.44 40.43 12.81
CA THR A 192 -3.57 41.87 13.05
C THR A 192 -4.97 42.08 13.62
N THR A 193 -5.06 42.21 14.94
CA THR A 193 -6.24 42.73 15.61
C THR A 193 -6.42 44.18 15.15
N GLU A 194 -7.17 44.39 14.06
CA GLU A 194 -7.90 45.63 13.81
C GLU A 194 -9.02 45.76 14.84
N ASP A 195 -8.65 45.94 16.10
CA ASP A 195 -9.54 46.35 17.18
C ASP A 195 -8.72 46.99 18.31
N SER A 196 -8.05 48.10 17.99
CA SER A 196 -7.73 49.13 18.97
C SER A 196 -7.43 50.46 18.28
N LYS A 197 -8.50 51.16 17.88
CA LYS A 197 -8.43 52.63 17.83
C LYS A 197 -8.15 53.11 19.26
N HIS A 198 -7.16 53.99 19.37
CA HIS A 198 -6.72 54.75 20.56
C HIS A 198 -5.91 54.00 21.63
N LYS A 199 -4.59 54.17 21.55
CA LYS A 199 -3.81 54.77 22.65
C LYS A 199 -2.45 55.24 22.12
N THR A 200 -2.31 56.56 22.00
CA THR A 200 -1.03 57.25 22.04
C THR A 200 -0.34 56.92 23.36
N PHE A 201 0.87 56.37 23.32
CA PHE A 201 1.86 56.63 24.35
C PHE A 201 3.22 56.76 23.66
N GLY A 202 3.78 57.97 23.74
CA GLY A 202 5.16 58.21 23.37
C GLY A 202 6.09 57.78 24.49
N SER A 203 7.24 57.25 24.11
CA SER A 203 8.51 57.58 24.75
C SER A 203 9.65 57.20 23.81
N LYS A 204 10.31 58.24 23.29
CA LYS A 204 11.71 58.18 22.87
C LYS A 204 12.53 57.72 24.07
N ILE A 205 13.44 56.77 23.90
CA ILE A 205 14.81 56.89 24.43
C ILE A 205 15.78 56.25 23.41
N GLN A 206 16.68 57.08 22.88
CA GLN A 206 17.95 56.67 22.28
C GLN A 206 19.01 56.63 23.39
N ALA A 207 19.74 55.52 23.47
CA ALA A 207 21.21 55.39 23.57
C ALA A 207 21.52 53.93 23.91
#